data_AF-A0A1F8P362-F1
#
_entry.id   AF-A0A1F8P362-F1
#
_cell.length_a   1.000
_cell.length_b   1.000
_cell.length_c   1.000
_cell.angle_alpha   90.00
_cell.angle_beta   90.00
_cell.angle_gamma   90.00
#
_symmetry.space_group_name_H-M   'P 1'
#
loop_
_entity.id
_entity.type
_entity.pdbx_description
1 polymer ?
#
loop_
_entity_poly.entity_id
_entity_poly.type
_entity_poly.pdbx_seq_one_letter_code
_entity_poly.pdbx_strand_id
1 'polypeptide(L)'
;MAAKKTPDLIPLCHPILISSVSIEFTPDAASSTIGITATVESIGKTGVEMEALTAVAVTALTIYDMCKAIDRGMKIENIRLVKKSGGKSGTIELE
;
A
#
# COMPACT_ATOMS: atom_id res chain seq x y z
N MET A 1 -2.31 -9.32 3.88
CA MET A 1 -3.67 -9.76 3.45
C MET A 1 -4.36 -8.75 2.54
N ALA A 2 -4.33 -7.46 2.86
CA ALA A 2 -5.07 -6.41 2.14
C ALA A 2 -4.88 -6.40 0.62
N ALA A 3 -3.65 -6.43 0.11
CA ALA A 3 -3.35 -6.48 -1.33
C ALA A 3 -4.16 -7.57 -2.07
N LYS A 4 -4.28 -8.77 -1.49
CA LYS A 4 -4.99 -9.91 -2.12
C LYS A 4 -6.51 -9.76 -2.13
N LYS A 5 -7.05 -8.85 -1.32
CA LYS A 5 -8.49 -8.56 -1.22
C LYS A 5 -8.89 -7.26 -1.92
N THR A 6 -7.96 -6.60 -2.60
CA THR A 6 -8.23 -5.38 -3.37
C THR A 6 -9.44 -5.46 -4.31
N PRO A 7 -9.62 -6.52 -5.12
CA PRO A 7 -10.80 -6.62 -5.99
C PRO A 7 -12.13 -6.74 -5.22
N ASP A 8 -12.11 -7.20 -3.97
CA ASP A 8 -13.32 -7.24 -3.12
C ASP A 8 -13.67 -5.86 -2.54
N LEU A 9 -12.69 -4.96 -2.47
CA LEU A 9 -12.82 -3.63 -1.87
C LEU A 9 -13.07 -2.53 -2.91
N ILE A 10 -12.52 -2.67 -4.12
CA ILE A 10 -12.55 -1.65 -5.16
C ILE A 10 -13.41 -2.14 -6.33
N PRO A 11 -14.61 -1.57 -6.55
CA PRO A 11 -15.63 -2.17 -7.43
C PRO A 11 -15.22 -2.47 -8.87
N LEU A 12 -14.23 -1.74 -9.41
CA LEU A 12 -13.78 -1.88 -10.81
C LEU A 12 -12.35 -2.46 -10.90
N CYS A 13 -11.77 -2.91 -9.79
CA CYS A 13 -10.52 -3.64 -9.80
C CYS A 13 -10.73 -5.04 -10.37
N HIS A 14 -9.83 -5.45 -11.24
CA HIS A 14 -9.83 -6.81 -11.76
C HIS A 14 -9.22 -7.75 -10.71
N PRO A 15 -9.68 -9.01 -10.63
CA PRO A 15 -8.94 -10.02 -9.89
C PRO A 15 -7.56 -10.23 -10.51
N ILE A 16 -6.50 -10.05 -9.72
CA ILE A 16 -5.11 -10.21 -10.16
C ILE A 16 -4.43 -11.33 -9.36
N LEU A 17 -3.71 -12.21 -10.05
CA LEU A 17 -2.83 -13.19 -9.43
C LEU A 17 -1.54 -12.52 -8.98
N ILE A 18 -1.48 -12.17 -7.69
CA ILE A 18 -0.32 -11.53 -7.09
C ILE A 18 0.80 -12.56 -6.89
N SER A 19 2.00 -12.27 -7.40
CA SER A 19 3.18 -13.12 -7.23
C SER A 19 3.89 -12.84 -5.91
N SER A 20 4.01 -11.58 -5.52
CA SER A 20 4.65 -11.18 -4.26
C SER A 20 3.99 -9.93 -3.65
N VAL A 21 4.06 -9.84 -2.34
CA VAL A 21 3.69 -8.65 -1.56
C VAL A 21 4.72 -8.50 -0.46
N SER A 22 5.37 -7.35 -0.38
CA SER A 22 6.24 -6.97 0.72
C SER A 22 5.74 -5.68 1.37
N ILE A 23 5.97 -5.56 2.68
CA ILE A 23 5.62 -4.39 3.48
C ILE A 23 6.85 -4.04 4.30
N GLU A 24 7.34 -2.83 4.15
CA GLU A 24 8.46 -2.30 4.90
C GLU A 24 8.01 -1.15 5.80
N PHE A 25 8.60 -1.10 7.00
CA PHE A 25 8.34 -0.05 7.98
C PHE A 25 9.61 0.75 8.24
N THR A 26 9.49 2.07 8.22
CA THR A 26 10.59 3.00 8.48
C THR A 26 10.18 3.95 9.61
N PRO A 27 10.40 3.58 10.88
CA PRO A 27 10.07 4.45 12.00
C PRO A 27 11.02 5.65 12.06
N ASP A 28 10.47 6.83 12.33
CA ASP A 28 11.21 8.06 12.59
C ASP A 28 10.78 8.63 13.95
N ALA A 29 11.64 8.43 14.95
CA ALA A 29 11.41 8.91 16.31
C ALA A 29 11.47 10.44 16.42
N ALA A 30 12.21 11.12 15.55
CA ALA A 30 12.35 12.57 15.60
C ALA A 30 11.06 13.27 15.16
N SER A 31 10.41 12.76 14.11
CA SER A 31 9.12 13.26 13.62
C SER A 31 7.90 12.58 14.25
N SER A 32 8.10 11.54 15.08
CA SER A 32 7.03 10.69 15.62
C SER A 32 6.15 10.08 14.53
N THR A 33 6.78 9.59 13.46
CA THR A 33 6.07 8.97 12.32
C THR A 33 6.56 7.55 12.04
N ILE A 34 5.74 6.80 11.31
CA ILE A 34 6.12 5.49 10.76
C ILE A 34 5.83 5.50 9.26
N GLY A 35 6.90 5.45 8.46
CA GLY A 35 6.79 5.23 7.02
C GLY A 35 6.35 3.81 6.73
N ILE A 36 5.44 3.64 5.78
CA ILE A 36 4.94 2.34 5.31
C ILE A 36 5.14 2.29 3.80
N THR A 37 5.95 1.34 3.34
CA THR A 37 6.11 1.06 1.91
C THR A 37 5.52 -0.30 1.63
N ALA A 38 4.71 -0.40 0.57
CA ALA A 38 4.23 -1.69 0.06
C ALA A 38 4.70 -1.87 -1.37
N THR A 39 5.36 -3.01 -1.63
CA THR A 39 5.72 -3.43 -2.99
C THR A 39 4.86 -4.64 -3.36
N VAL A 40 4.16 -4.54 -4.48
CA VAL A 40 3.32 -5.63 -5.01
C VAL A 40 3.78 -5.96 -6.42
N GLU A 41 3.91 -7.25 -6.70
CA GLU A 41 4.27 -7.74 -8.03
C GLU A 41 3.19 -8.70 -8.53
N SER A 42 3.00 -8.70 -9.85
CA SER A 42 2.17 -9.68 -10.55
C SER A 42 2.66 -9.88 -11.97
N ILE A 43 2.41 -11.07 -12.51
CA ILE A 43 2.57 -11.39 -13.92
C ILE A 43 1.18 -11.34 -14.55
N GLY A 44 0.81 -10.19 -15.10
CA GLY A 44 -0.54 -9.94 -15.62
C GLY A 44 -0.61 -8.82 -16.66
N LYS A 45 -1.79 -8.64 -17.26
CA LYS A 45 -2.06 -7.59 -18.26
C LYS A 45 -2.37 -6.22 -17.64
N THR A 46 -2.78 -6.22 -16.38
CA THR A 46 -3.14 -5.03 -15.61
C THR A 46 -2.07 -4.80 -14.55
N GLY A 47 -1.80 -3.53 -14.24
CA GLY A 47 -0.89 -3.18 -13.15
C GLY A 47 -1.49 -3.45 -11.77
N VAL A 48 -0.66 -3.34 -10.74
CA VAL A 48 -0.97 -3.65 -9.34
C VAL A 48 -0.90 -2.41 -8.43
N GLU A 49 -1.11 -1.22 -8.99
CA GLU A 49 -1.07 0.03 -8.23
C GLU A 49 -2.08 0.03 -7.09
N MET A 50 -3.28 -0.47 -7.36
CA MET A 50 -4.37 -0.48 -6.38
C MET A 50 -4.10 -1.47 -5.26
N GLU A 51 -3.47 -2.61 -5.55
CA GLU A 51 -3.06 -3.59 -4.56
C GLU A 51 -2.00 -3.03 -3.62
N ALA A 52 -1.04 -2.26 -4.15
CA ALA A 52 -0.02 -1.59 -3.34
C ALA A 52 -0.62 -0.50 -2.44
N LEU A 53 -1.45 0.38 -3.01
CA LEU A 53 -2.12 1.45 -2.26
C LEU A 53 -3.05 0.90 -1.17
N THR A 54 -3.81 -0.14 -1.49
CA THR A 54 -4.70 -0.81 -0.53
C THR A 54 -3.90 -1.48 0.59
N ALA A 55 -2.74 -2.06 0.28
CA ALA A 55 -1.88 -2.65 1.29
C ALA A 55 -1.34 -1.62 2.29
N VAL A 56 -0.86 -0.47 1.80
CA VAL A 56 -0.41 0.64 2.68
C VAL A 56 -1.57 1.14 3.53
N ALA A 57 -2.71 1.43 2.92
CA ALA A 57 -3.88 1.99 3.62
C ALA A 57 -4.35 1.08 4.76
N VAL A 58 -4.53 -0.22 4.50
CA VAL A 58 -5.00 -1.16 5.51
C VAL A 58 -3.93 -1.41 6.57
N THR A 59 -2.65 -1.40 6.22
CA THR A 59 -1.56 -1.50 7.20
C THR A 59 -1.56 -0.29 8.14
N ALA A 60 -1.73 0.92 7.61
CA ALA A 60 -1.87 2.13 8.42
C ALA A 60 -3.11 2.08 9.34
N LEU A 61 -4.25 1.61 8.82
CA LEU A 61 -5.46 1.38 9.64
C LEU A 61 -5.23 0.34 10.73
N THR A 62 -4.43 -0.69 10.47
CA THR A 62 -4.07 -1.71 11.47
C THR A 62 -3.24 -1.10 12.60
N ILE A 63 -2.24 -0.27 12.27
CA ILE A 63 -1.45 0.45 13.27
C ILE A 63 -2.33 1.38 14.09
N TYR A 64 -3.21 2.13 13.43
CA TYR A 64 -4.17 2.99 14.12
C TYR A 64 -5.05 2.18 15.08
N ASP A 65 -5.61 1.05 14.63
CA ASP A 65 -6.44 0.17 15.45
C ASP A 65 -5.70 -0.34 16.70
N MET A 66 -4.42 -0.71 16.56
CA MET A 66 -3.59 -1.21 17.66
C MET A 66 -3.21 -0.10 18.65
N CYS A 67 -3.00 1.13 18.18
CA CYS A 67 -2.45 2.22 19.00
C CYS A 67 -3.49 3.26 19.46
N LYS A 68 -4.73 3.24 18.95
CA LYS A 68 -5.79 4.24 19.26
C LYS A 68 -6.16 4.34 20.74
N ALA A 69 -5.84 3.33 21.54
CA ALA A 69 -6.04 3.39 22.99
C ALA A 69 -5.04 4.32 23.68
N ILE A 70 -3.85 4.47 23.09
CA ILE A 70 -2.73 5.28 23.59
C ILE A 70 -2.80 6.69 22.99
N ASP A 71 -3.01 6.79 21.68
CA ASP A 71 -3.12 8.07 20.98
C ASP A 71 -4.26 8.03 19.95
N ARG A 72 -5.31 8.83 20.18
CA ARG A 72 -6.45 8.98 19.25
C ARG A 72 -6.23 10.08 18.21
N GLY A 73 -5.18 10.88 18.35
CA GLY A 73 -4.83 11.99 17.47
C GLY A 73 -3.95 11.58 16.29
N MET A 74 -3.52 10.30 16.22
CA MET A 74 -2.75 9.78 15.08
C MET A 74 -3.45 10.08 13.76
N LYS A 75 -2.67 10.46 12.75
CA LYS A 75 -3.16 10.72 11.40
C LYS A 75 -2.57 9.73 10.42
N ILE A 76 -3.39 9.32 9.47
CA ILE A 76 -2.95 8.57 8.29
C ILE A 76 -2.89 9.58 7.15
N GLU A 77 -1.69 9.89 6.69
CA GLU A 77 -1.43 10.92 5.69
C GLU A 77 -0.63 10.33 4.53
N ASN A 78 -0.62 11.02 3.39
CA ASN A 78 0.34 10.77 2.31
C ASN A 78 0.31 9.37 1.66
N ILE A 79 -0.85 8.70 1.62
CA ILE A 79 -1.01 7.47 0.83
C ILE A 79 -0.94 7.82 -0.66
N ARG A 80 0.10 7.34 -1.34
CA ARG A 80 0.39 7.64 -2.75
C ARG A 80 1.23 6.56 -3.39
N LEU A 81 1.27 6.57 -4.72
CA LEU A 81 2.13 5.70 -5.50
C LEU A 81 3.49 6.38 -5.68
N VAL A 82 4.57 5.67 -5.34
CA VAL A 82 5.95 6.19 -5.49
C VAL A 82 6.59 5.73 -6.80
N LYS A 83 6.32 4.48 -7.19
CA LYS A 83 6.90 3.86 -8.37
C LYS A 83 5.98 2.79 -8.94
N LYS A 84 6.00 2.67 -10.26
CA LYS A 84 5.41 1.55 -11.00
C LYS A 84 6.35 1.17 -12.14
N SER A 85 6.47 -0.12 -12.42
CA SER A 85 7.11 -0.59 -13.65
C SER A 85 6.24 -1.62 -14.37
N GLY A 86 6.41 -1.72 -15.68
CA GLY A 86 5.74 -2.69 -16.53
C GLY A 86 4.52 -2.17 -17.30
N GLY A 87 4.03 -2.99 -18.22
CA GLY A 87 3.01 -2.61 -19.19
C GLY A 87 3.54 -1.67 -20.28
N LYS A 88 2.62 -1.14 -21.11
CA LYS A 88 2.98 -0.26 -22.24
C LYS A 88 3.62 1.05 -21.81
N SER A 89 3.30 1.53 -20.61
CA SER A 89 3.78 2.79 -20.06
C SER A 89 5.22 2.71 -19.54
N GLY A 90 5.82 1.52 -19.47
CA GLY A 90 7.19 1.35 -18.98
C GLY A 90 7.32 1.61 -17.48
N THR A 91 8.43 2.22 -17.07
CA THR A 91 8.69 2.60 -15.67
C THR A 91 8.27 4.04 -15.43
N ILE A 92 7.49 4.24 -14.38
CA ILE A 92 7.05 5.54 -13.87
C ILE A 92 7.60 5.68 -12.46
N GLU A 93 8.43 6.69 -12.23
CA GLU A 93 8.88 7.12 -10.91
C GLU A 93 8.19 8.46 -10.61
N LEU A 94 7.39 8.46 -9.55
CA LEU A 94 6.68 9.65 -9.07
C LEU A 94 7.44 10.29 -7.90
N GLU A 95 8.25 9.49 -7.20
CA GLU A 95 9.16 9.88 -6.11
C GLU A 95 10.45 9.05 -6.13
#